data_AF-A0A5P9H8A1-F1
#
_entry.id   AF-A0A5P9H8A1-F1
#
_cell.length_a   1.000
_cell.length_b   1.000
_cell.length_c   1.000
_cell.angle_alpha   90.00
_cell.angle_beta   90.00
_cell.angle_gamma   90.00
#
_symmetry.space_group_name_H-M   'P 1'
#
loop_
_entity.id
_entity.type
_entity.pdbx_description
1 polymer ?
#
loop_
_entity_poly.entity_id
_entity_poly.type
_entity_poly.pdbx_seq_one_letter_code
_entity_poly.pdbx_strand_id
1 'polypeptide(L)'
;MERVIGVSWPRSGHHLLVRLLTLYFGEGFLYCDFYGGIENCCKKTPCKRRDVHLSKSHDFDLGMPQIARRKYLIQYRDFIPSVVSNFELHVRNGGADTLENFRVFAGTQFDSYRAFSEKWVQSDFAARQLVIEYDTLQSDPATTLARAVGWFQPDRDPDAARIDQAVARVDGERVERGRVTPLKGAGVHSARRIEDFRHYRPALFATLAAMRLTRPEVKAVFREELGRDPSPENLVNFQASASIDTLRRDLRASQEYIDRQGARDPDDDKGGT
;
A
#
# COMPACT_ATOMS: atom_id res chain seq x y z
N MET A 1 -9.80 -15.24 -23.21
CA MET A 1 -9.12 -14.70 -22.03
C MET A 1 -10.16 -14.04 -21.14
N GLU A 2 -10.10 -14.28 -19.85
CA GLU A 2 -11.02 -13.72 -18.87
C GLU A 2 -10.79 -12.22 -18.65
N ARG A 3 -11.83 -11.54 -18.16
CA ARG A 3 -11.75 -10.13 -17.75
C ARG A 3 -11.53 -10.05 -16.25
N VAL A 4 -10.48 -9.35 -15.88
CA VAL A 4 -9.98 -9.27 -14.51
C VAL A 4 -9.99 -7.82 -14.02
N ILE A 5 -10.49 -7.63 -12.81
CA ILE A 5 -10.44 -6.35 -12.11
C ILE A 5 -9.15 -6.29 -11.30
N GLY A 6 -8.23 -5.43 -11.69
CA GLY A 6 -6.97 -5.21 -11.00
C GLY A 6 -7.15 -4.18 -9.89
N VAL A 7 -6.81 -4.58 -8.68
CA VAL A 7 -6.77 -3.70 -7.50
C VAL A 7 -5.35 -3.73 -6.98
N SER A 8 -4.75 -2.57 -6.72
CA SER A 8 -3.38 -2.55 -6.22
C SER A 8 -3.17 -1.50 -5.16
N TRP A 9 -2.43 -1.82 -4.11
CA TRP A 9 -1.85 -0.79 -3.26
C TRP A 9 -0.80 0.00 -4.07
N PRO A 10 -0.69 1.33 -3.94
CA PRO A 10 0.34 2.10 -4.63
C PRO A 10 1.72 1.49 -4.48
N ARG A 11 2.50 1.57 -5.58
CA ARG A 11 3.90 1.08 -5.62
C ARG A 11 4.07 -0.43 -5.39
N SER A 12 3.02 -1.24 -5.62
CA SER A 12 3.04 -2.71 -5.52
C SER A 12 3.37 -3.42 -6.84
N GLY A 13 4.15 -2.78 -7.73
CA GLY A 13 4.62 -3.41 -8.97
C GLY A 13 3.58 -3.67 -10.05
N HIS A 14 2.44 -2.99 -10.02
CA HIS A 14 1.38 -3.21 -11.03
C HIS A 14 1.88 -3.06 -12.47
N HIS A 15 2.67 -2.04 -12.77
CA HIS A 15 3.23 -1.84 -14.11
C HIS A 15 4.25 -2.94 -14.51
N LEU A 16 4.95 -3.55 -13.56
CA LEU A 16 5.81 -4.70 -13.85
C LEU A 16 4.96 -5.88 -14.33
N LEU A 17 3.91 -6.21 -13.57
CA LEU A 17 3.02 -7.31 -13.92
C LEU A 17 2.31 -7.07 -15.27
N VAL A 18 1.82 -5.85 -15.52
CA VAL A 18 1.19 -5.49 -16.80
C VAL A 18 2.16 -5.70 -17.97
N ARG A 19 3.42 -5.27 -17.85
CA ARG A 19 4.43 -5.46 -18.90
C ARG A 19 4.72 -6.96 -19.13
N LEU A 20 4.83 -7.74 -18.06
CA LEU A 20 4.99 -9.20 -18.16
C LEU A 20 3.81 -9.87 -18.89
N LEU A 21 2.57 -9.53 -18.50
CA LEU A 21 1.36 -10.04 -19.15
C LEU A 21 1.27 -9.61 -20.61
N THR A 22 1.67 -8.37 -20.93
CA THR A 22 1.70 -7.85 -22.30
C THR A 22 2.73 -8.61 -23.15
N LEU A 23 3.92 -8.90 -22.61
CA LEU A 23 4.92 -9.70 -23.31
C LEU A 23 4.47 -11.14 -23.53
N TYR A 24 3.78 -11.74 -22.54
CA TYR A 24 3.30 -13.12 -22.64
C TYR A 24 2.13 -13.28 -23.63
N PHE A 25 1.11 -12.43 -23.52
CA PHE A 25 -0.11 -12.51 -24.32
C PHE A 25 -0.02 -11.77 -25.67
N GLY A 26 0.96 -10.88 -25.82
CA GLY A 26 1.14 -10.05 -27.01
C GLY A 26 0.04 -8.99 -27.17
N GLU A 27 -0.17 -8.55 -28.41
CA GLU A 27 -1.11 -7.49 -28.78
C GLU A 27 -2.58 -7.78 -28.41
N GLY A 28 -2.92 -9.05 -28.18
CA GLY A 28 -4.25 -9.45 -27.72
C GLY A 28 -4.57 -9.06 -26.28
N PHE A 29 -3.59 -8.66 -25.47
CA PHE A 29 -3.81 -8.22 -24.09
C PHE A 29 -4.04 -6.72 -24.02
N LEU A 30 -5.26 -6.35 -23.65
CA LEU A 30 -5.66 -4.96 -23.50
C LEU A 30 -5.79 -4.58 -22.03
N TYR A 31 -5.01 -3.58 -21.64
CA TYR A 31 -4.94 -3.04 -20.30
C TYR A 31 -5.54 -1.63 -20.25
N CYS A 32 -6.36 -1.35 -19.24
CA CYS A 32 -6.93 -0.04 -18.99
C CYS A 32 -6.30 0.58 -17.74
N ASP A 33 -5.42 1.57 -17.94
CA ASP A 33 -4.93 2.41 -16.85
C ASP A 33 -5.96 3.49 -16.52
N PHE A 34 -6.66 3.33 -15.40
CA PHE A 34 -7.68 4.26 -14.91
C PHE A 34 -7.17 5.70 -14.77
N TYR A 35 -5.87 5.87 -14.53
CA TYR A 35 -5.24 7.18 -14.33
C TYR A 35 -4.44 7.66 -15.56
N GLY A 36 -4.29 6.81 -16.59
CA GLY A 36 -3.38 7.03 -17.72
C GLY A 36 -3.96 7.81 -18.92
N GLY A 37 -5.01 8.61 -18.72
CA GLY A 37 -5.47 9.54 -19.76
C GLY A 37 -6.18 8.90 -20.97
N ILE A 38 -6.78 7.71 -20.82
CA ILE A 38 -7.70 7.20 -21.85
C ILE A 38 -8.88 8.18 -21.94
N GLU A 39 -8.95 8.91 -23.06
CA GLU A 39 -10.03 9.85 -23.34
C GLU A 39 -11.38 9.11 -23.25
N ASN A 40 -12.33 9.68 -22.50
CA ASN A 40 -13.63 9.07 -22.19
C ASN A 40 -13.59 7.75 -21.39
N CYS A 41 -12.54 7.50 -20.59
CA CYS A 41 -12.53 6.37 -19.64
C CYS A 41 -13.73 6.46 -18.68
N CYS A 42 -14.50 5.37 -18.58
CA CYS A 42 -15.74 5.36 -17.80
C CYS A 42 -15.52 5.46 -16.29
N LYS A 43 -14.27 5.27 -15.81
CA LYS A 43 -13.87 5.29 -14.38
C LYS A 43 -14.82 4.51 -13.47
N LYS A 44 -15.34 3.40 -13.96
CA LYS A 44 -16.31 2.53 -13.27
C LYS A 44 -15.76 1.11 -13.18
N THR A 45 -16.02 0.48 -12.04
CA THR A 45 -15.80 -0.94 -11.82
C THR A 45 -17.14 -1.66 -11.76
N PRO A 46 -17.35 -2.74 -12.54
CA PRO A 46 -16.44 -3.29 -13.54
C PRO A 46 -16.30 -2.38 -14.77
N CYS A 47 -15.17 -2.50 -15.49
CA CYS A 47 -14.95 -1.78 -16.73
C CYS A 47 -16.04 -2.10 -17.75
N LYS A 48 -16.61 -1.07 -18.40
CA LYS A 48 -17.66 -1.24 -19.42
C LYS A 48 -17.14 -1.76 -20.75
N ARG A 49 -15.86 -1.51 -21.06
CA ARG A 49 -15.18 -1.98 -22.26
C ARG A 49 -15.03 -3.49 -22.21
N ARG A 50 -15.56 -4.18 -23.23
CA ARG A 50 -15.56 -5.66 -23.29
C ARG A 50 -14.24 -6.24 -23.79
N ASP A 51 -13.45 -5.42 -24.48
CA ASP A 51 -12.14 -5.72 -25.03
C ASP A 51 -11.00 -5.58 -23.99
N VAL A 52 -11.24 -4.86 -22.90
CA VAL A 52 -10.27 -4.74 -21.79
C VAL A 52 -10.20 -6.02 -20.97
N HIS A 53 -9.00 -6.57 -20.86
CA HIS A 53 -8.71 -7.79 -20.12
C HIS A 53 -8.32 -7.50 -18.67
N LEU A 54 -7.57 -6.42 -18.42
CA LEU A 54 -7.20 -5.98 -17.08
C LEU A 54 -7.50 -4.50 -16.89
N SER A 55 -8.25 -4.17 -15.85
CA SER A 55 -8.46 -2.77 -15.39
C SER A 55 -7.63 -2.49 -14.15
N LYS A 56 -7.19 -1.25 -13.93
CA LYS A 56 -6.47 -0.82 -12.72
C LYS A 56 -7.36 0.02 -11.81
N SER A 57 -7.31 -0.23 -10.50
CA SER A 57 -7.77 0.69 -9.48
C SER A 57 -6.84 0.65 -8.27
N HIS A 58 -6.67 1.79 -7.59
CA HIS A 58 -6.06 1.83 -6.25
C HIS A 58 -7.10 1.82 -5.12
N ASP A 59 -8.39 2.02 -5.44
CA ASP A 59 -9.50 2.06 -4.48
C ASP A 59 -9.20 2.93 -3.23
N PHE A 60 -8.67 4.13 -3.45
CA PHE A 60 -8.19 5.02 -2.38
C PHE A 60 -9.26 5.38 -1.34
N ASP A 61 -10.52 5.46 -1.76
CA ASP A 61 -11.68 5.75 -0.90
C ASP A 61 -12.34 4.50 -0.34
N LEU A 62 -11.85 3.32 -0.71
CA LEU A 62 -12.42 2.02 -0.37
C LEU A 62 -13.89 1.88 -0.82
N GLY A 63 -14.32 2.66 -1.82
CA GLY A 63 -15.69 2.66 -2.32
C GLY A 63 -15.99 1.51 -3.31
N MET A 64 -14.96 0.86 -3.86
CA MET A 64 -15.15 -0.15 -4.89
C MET A 64 -15.75 -1.45 -4.30
N PRO A 65 -16.82 -2.03 -4.89
CA PRO A 65 -17.47 -3.20 -4.33
C PRO A 65 -16.69 -4.49 -4.59
N GLN A 66 -16.85 -5.48 -3.69
CA GLN A 66 -16.37 -6.85 -3.86
C GLN A 66 -17.45 -7.70 -4.54
N ILE A 67 -17.26 -8.04 -5.82
CA ILE A 67 -18.30 -8.70 -6.62
C ILE A 67 -18.05 -10.21 -6.70
N ALA A 68 -18.86 -11.02 -6.01
CA ALA A 68 -18.65 -12.45 -5.74
C ALA A 68 -18.49 -13.40 -6.95
N ARG A 69 -18.71 -12.93 -8.19
CA ARG A 69 -18.56 -13.72 -9.44
C ARG A 69 -17.66 -13.05 -10.48
N ARG A 70 -16.85 -12.09 -10.07
CA ARG A 70 -15.86 -11.46 -10.92
C ARG A 70 -14.48 -11.88 -10.45
N LYS A 71 -13.57 -12.04 -11.41
CA LYS A 71 -12.16 -12.29 -11.14
C LYS A 71 -11.48 -10.97 -10.78
N TYR A 72 -10.79 -10.98 -9.66
CA TYR A 72 -9.92 -9.91 -9.22
C TYR A 72 -8.47 -10.40 -9.23
N LEU A 73 -7.58 -9.46 -9.52
CA LEU A 73 -6.15 -9.61 -9.28
C LEU A 73 -5.76 -8.49 -8.31
N ILE A 74 -5.37 -8.89 -7.11
CA ILE A 74 -5.09 -7.99 -6.01
C ILE A 74 -3.58 -7.96 -5.80
N GLN A 75 -2.97 -6.79 -5.96
CA GLN A 75 -1.54 -6.61 -5.75
C GLN A 75 -1.27 -5.77 -4.51
N TYR A 76 -0.37 -6.23 -3.67
CA TYR A 76 0.10 -5.46 -2.54
C TYR A 76 1.62 -5.61 -2.39
N ARG A 77 2.18 -4.76 -1.55
CA ARG A 77 3.57 -4.78 -1.15
C ARG A 77 3.60 -4.38 0.31
N ASP A 78 4.55 -4.94 1.05
CA ASP A 78 4.77 -4.55 2.44
C ASP A 78 4.81 -3.03 2.63
N PHE A 79 4.29 -2.60 3.77
CA PHE A 79 4.06 -1.19 4.06
C PHE A 79 5.34 -0.36 3.93
N ILE A 80 6.42 -0.78 4.57
CA ILE A 80 7.68 -0.02 4.61
C ILE A 80 8.26 0.23 3.21
N PRO A 81 8.51 -0.79 2.37
CA PRO A 81 9.08 -0.54 1.05
C PRO A 81 8.10 0.16 0.11
N SER A 82 6.78 -0.03 0.26
CA SER A 82 5.78 0.70 -0.53
C SER A 82 5.70 2.19 -0.15
N VAL A 83 5.71 2.53 1.14
CA VAL A 83 5.62 3.91 1.62
C VAL A 83 6.88 4.70 1.32
N VAL A 84 8.06 4.07 1.38
CA VAL A 84 9.32 4.70 0.92
C VAL A 84 9.23 5.02 -0.57
N SER A 85 8.84 4.05 -1.40
CA SER A 85 8.71 4.31 -2.84
C SER A 85 7.66 5.39 -3.15
N ASN A 86 6.58 5.44 -2.37
CA ASN A 86 5.53 6.44 -2.56
C ASN A 86 5.99 7.84 -2.10
N PHE A 87 6.78 7.92 -1.03
CA PHE A 87 7.38 9.18 -0.58
C PHE A 87 8.39 9.73 -1.60
N GLU A 88 9.20 8.88 -2.23
CA GLU A 88 10.10 9.32 -3.29
C GLU A 88 9.35 9.90 -4.50
N LEU A 89 8.20 9.31 -4.84
CA LEU A 89 7.29 9.88 -5.86
C LEU A 89 6.70 11.21 -5.39
N HIS A 90 6.25 11.31 -4.15
CA HIS A 90 5.74 12.55 -3.56
C HIS A 90 6.77 13.69 -3.64
N VAL A 91 8.03 13.43 -3.27
CA VAL A 91 9.13 14.40 -3.38
C VAL A 91 9.39 14.79 -4.83
N ARG A 92 9.41 13.82 -5.76
CA ARG A 92 9.57 14.11 -7.19
C ARG A 92 8.46 15.00 -7.75
N ASN A 93 7.27 14.92 -7.18
CA ASN A 93 6.12 15.74 -7.54
C ASN A 93 6.07 17.09 -6.78
N GLY A 94 7.18 17.50 -6.14
CA GLY A 94 7.29 18.79 -5.45
C GLY A 94 7.05 18.74 -3.94
N GLY A 95 6.86 17.55 -3.36
CA GLY A 95 6.77 17.37 -1.92
C GLY A 95 8.08 17.68 -1.18
N ALA A 96 7.99 18.11 0.08
CA ALA A 96 9.15 18.44 0.89
C ALA A 96 10.03 17.22 1.17
N ASP A 97 11.33 17.33 0.92
CA ASP A 97 12.27 16.23 1.11
C ASP A 97 12.96 16.25 2.49
N THR A 98 12.17 16.11 3.55
CA THR A 98 12.68 16.11 4.93
C THR A 98 12.29 14.84 5.69
N LEU A 99 13.08 14.49 6.71
CA LEU A 99 12.77 13.38 7.61
C LEU A 99 11.42 13.59 8.32
N GLU A 100 11.14 14.81 8.74
CA GLU A 100 9.88 15.17 9.38
C GLU A 100 8.69 14.97 8.44
N ASN A 101 8.79 15.43 7.19
CA ASN A 101 7.74 15.21 6.20
C ASN A 101 7.56 13.70 5.92
N PHE A 102 8.65 12.93 5.85
CA PHE A 102 8.56 11.47 5.71
C PHE A 102 7.79 10.82 6.86
N ARG A 103 8.02 11.23 8.12
CA ARG A 103 7.27 10.71 9.27
C ARG A 103 5.78 10.98 9.15
N VAL A 104 5.41 12.24 8.88
CA VAL A 104 3.99 12.63 8.73
C VAL A 104 3.34 11.88 7.57
N PHE A 105 4.04 11.79 6.43
CA PHE A 105 3.59 11.05 5.26
C PHE A 105 3.38 9.57 5.57
N ALA A 106 4.35 8.91 6.21
CA ALA A 106 4.26 7.50 6.56
C ALA A 106 3.10 7.23 7.53
N GLY A 107 2.95 8.03 8.59
CA GLY A 107 1.84 7.91 9.53
C GLY A 107 0.47 8.01 8.84
N THR A 108 0.35 8.90 7.85
CA THR A 108 -0.89 9.10 7.08
C THR A 108 -1.15 7.95 6.12
N GLN A 109 -0.11 7.47 5.43
CA GLN A 109 -0.22 6.33 4.49
C GLN A 109 -0.56 5.03 5.21
N PHE A 110 -0.13 4.85 6.47
CA PHE A 110 -0.42 3.66 7.24
C PHE A 110 -1.93 3.45 7.43
N ASP A 111 -2.70 4.52 7.66
CA ASP A 111 -4.14 4.44 7.83
C ASP A 111 -4.82 3.85 6.58
N SER A 112 -4.49 4.39 5.42
CA SER A 112 -4.99 3.90 4.14
C SER A 112 -4.49 2.50 3.81
N TYR A 113 -3.23 2.19 4.14
CA TYR A 113 -2.64 0.87 3.92
C TYR A 113 -3.36 -0.21 4.73
N ARG A 114 -3.61 0.06 6.03
CA ARG A 114 -4.28 -0.89 6.91
C ARG A 114 -5.69 -1.21 6.40
N ALA A 115 -6.46 -0.17 6.08
CA ALA A 115 -7.81 -0.34 5.58
C ALA A 115 -7.86 -1.01 4.19
N PHE A 116 -6.90 -0.71 3.31
CA PHE A 116 -6.74 -1.44 2.03
C PHE A 116 -6.43 -2.92 2.26
N SER A 117 -5.48 -3.22 3.17
CA SER A 117 -5.05 -4.58 3.48
C SER A 117 -6.19 -5.41 4.08
N GLU A 118 -6.89 -4.87 5.06
CA GLU A 118 -8.07 -5.50 5.67
C GLU A 118 -9.13 -5.83 4.61
N LYS A 119 -9.46 -4.85 3.75
CA LYS A 119 -10.47 -5.03 2.71
C LYS A 119 -10.04 -6.00 1.62
N TRP A 120 -8.85 -5.84 1.04
CA TRP A 120 -8.49 -6.51 -0.21
C TRP A 120 -7.52 -7.67 -0.05
N VAL A 121 -6.70 -7.68 1.00
CA VAL A 121 -5.63 -8.69 1.15
C VAL A 121 -6.01 -9.75 2.17
N GLN A 122 -6.58 -9.35 3.30
CA GLN A 122 -6.83 -10.22 4.46
C GLN A 122 -8.28 -10.69 4.58
N SER A 123 -9.18 -10.21 3.71
CA SER A 123 -10.60 -10.55 3.77
C SER A 123 -10.92 -11.94 3.20
N ASP A 124 -12.05 -12.51 3.61
CA ASP A 124 -12.62 -13.74 3.02
C ASP A 124 -12.85 -13.64 1.51
N PHE A 125 -13.02 -12.42 1.00
CA PHE A 125 -13.12 -12.17 -0.43
C PHE A 125 -11.80 -12.49 -1.12
N ALA A 126 -10.67 -12.04 -0.55
CA ALA A 126 -9.33 -12.24 -1.09
C ALA A 126 -8.96 -13.72 -1.25
N ALA A 127 -9.43 -14.59 -0.34
CA ALA A 127 -9.20 -16.03 -0.37
C ALA A 127 -9.70 -16.72 -1.66
N ARG A 128 -10.60 -16.07 -2.41
CA ARG A 128 -11.16 -16.57 -3.69
C ARG A 128 -10.62 -15.83 -4.91
N GLN A 129 -9.62 -14.96 -4.74
CA GLN A 129 -9.04 -14.13 -5.79
C GLN A 129 -7.56 -14.44 -5.97
N LEU A 130 -6.99 -13.96 -7.07
CA LEU A 130 -5.55 -13.98 -7.22
C LEU A 130 -4.93 -12.83 -6.45
N VAL A 131 -4.28 -13.13 -5.32
CA VAL A 131 -3.47 -12.16 -4.57
C VAL A 131 -1.99 -12.36 -4.93
N ILE A 132 -1.32 -11.26 -5.31
CA ILE A 132 0.10 -11.23 -5.65
C ILE A 132 0.79 -10.20 -4.74
N GLU A 133 1.71 -10.71 -3.94
CA GLU A 133 2.68 -9.88 -3.22
C GLU A 133 3.81 -9.47 -4.17
N TYR A 134 4.21 -8.20 -4.12
CA TYR A 134 5.26 -7.68 -4.99
C TYR A 134 6.62 -8.36 -4.78
N ASP A 135 6.97 -8.67 -3.54
CA ASP A 135 8.28 -9.24 -3.22
C ASP A 135 8.37 -10.68 -3.77
N THR A 136 7.27 -11.45 -3.70
CA THR A 136 7.14 -12.74 -4.38
C THR A 136 7.22 -12.60 -5.91
N LEU A 137 6.58 -11.59 -6.52
CA LEU A 137 6.70 -11.31 -7.95
C LEU A 137 8.16 -11.01 -8.36
N GLN A 138 8.94 -10.38 -7.50
CA GLN A 138 10.34 -10.10 -7.78
C GLN A 138 11.24 -11.31 -7.60
N SER A 139 11.05 -12.09 -6.53
CA SER A 139 11.92 -13.21 -6.19
C SER A 139 11.63 -14.46 -7.02
N ASP A 140 10.37 -14.66 -7.41
CA ASP A 140 9.93 -15.77 -8.25
C ASP A 140 8.95 -15.29 -9.35
N PRO A 141 9.47 -14.53 -10.33
CA PRO A 141 8.65 -13.93 -11.36
C PRO A 141 8.00 -14.95 -12.29
N ALA A 142 8.67 -16.07 -12.57
CA ALA A 142 8.16 -17.10 -13.48
C ALA A 142 6.93 -17.80 -12.88
N THR A 143 7.00 -18.27 -11.64
CA THR A 143 5.86 -18.90 -10.96
C THR A 143 4.72 -17.89 -10.76
N THR A 144 5.05 -16.66 -10.38
CA THR A 144 4.03 -15.62 -10.19
C THR A 144 3.32 -15.29 -11.50
N LEU A 145 4.06 -15.17 -12.61
CA LEU A 145 3.48 -14.94 -13.93
C LEU A 145 2.65 -16.14 -14.39
N ALA A 146 3.09 -17.37 -14.17
CA ALA A 146 2.32 -18.58 -14.49
C ALA A 146 0.95 -18.58 -13.79
N ARG A 147 0.92 -18.25 -12.48
CA ARG A 147 -0.33 -18.10 -11.71
C ARG A 147 -1.23 -17.02 -12.29
N ALA A 148 -0.67 -15.87 -12.66
CA ALA A 148 -1.42 -14.80 -13.30
C ALA A 148 -2.00 -15.25 -14.64
N VAL A 149 -1.19 -15.86 -15.51
CA VAL A 149 -1.64 -16.37 -16.81
C VAL A 149 -2.78 -17.37 -16.66
N GLY A 150 -2.66 -18.36 -15.77
CA GLY A 150 -3.73 -19.32 -15.51
C GLY A 150 -5.00 -18.66 -14.96
N TRP A 151 -4.87 -17.56 -14.22
CA TRP A 151 -6.02 -16.77 -13.79
C TRP A 151 -6.78 -16.12 -14.96
N PHE A 152 -6.05 -15.63 -15.96
CA PHE A 152 -6.62 -15.05 -17.19
C PHE A 152 -7.09 -16.12 -18.20
N GLN A 153 -6.52 -17.32 -18.18
CA GLN A 153 -6.85 -18.42 -19.09
C GLN A 153 -6.91 -19.75 -18.32
N PRO A 154 -7.99 -19.99 -17.55
CA PRO A 154 -8.08 -21.17 -16.66
C PRO A 154 -8.14 -22.50 -17.42
N ASP A 155 -8.60 -22.48 -18.67
CA ASP A 155 -8.78 -23.68 -19.51
C ASP A 155 -7.52 -24.03 -20.32
N ARG A 156 -6.39 -23.38 -20.04
CA ARG A 156 -5.13 -23.58 -20.78
C ARG A 156 -3.93 -23.52 -19.85
N ASP A 157 -3.04 -24.49 -19.98
CA ASP A 157 -1.77 -24.48 -19.27
C ASP A 157 -0.90 -23.29 -19.71
N PRO A 158 -0.28 -22.57 -18.76
CA PRO A 158 0.68 -21.51 -19.09
C PRO A 158 1.88 -22.05 -19.88
N ASP A 159 2.27 -21.34 -20.93
CA ASP A 159 3.43 -21.66 -21.78
C ASP A 159 4.73 -21.24 -21.07
N ALA A 160 5.46 -22.22 -20.53
CA ALA A 160 6.68 -21.98 -19.78
C ALA A 160 7.75 -21.21 -20.57
N ALA A 161 7.94 -21.53 -21.86
CA ALA A 161 8.95 -20.86 -22.68
C ALA A 161 8.60 -19.38 -22.91
N ARG A 162 7.32 -19.06 -23.09
CA ARG A 162 6.85 -17.66 -23.17
C ARG A 162 6.99 -16.93 -21.83
N ILE A 163 6.75 -17.60 -20.71
CA ILE A 163 6.95 -17.03 -19.38
C ILE A 163 8.42 -16.65 -19.19
N ASP A 164 9.33 -17.59 -19.44
CA ASP A 164 10.77 -17.36 -19.30
C ASP A 164 11.23 -16.21 -20.21
N GLN A 165 10.73 -16.18 -21.46
CA GLN A 165 11.02 -15.09 -22.38
C GLN A 165 10.50 -13.74 -21.88
N ALA A 166 9.27 -13.67 -21.37
CA ALA A 166 8.70 -12.44 -20.83
C ALA A 166 9.49 -11.94 -19.62
N VAL A 167 9.84 -12.83 -18.69
CA VAL A 167 10.63 -12.51 -17.50
C VAL A 167 12.02 -12.02 -17.86
N ALA A 168 12.70 -12.64 -18.82
CA ALA A 168 14.04 -12.26 -19.23
C ALA A 168 14.09 -10.94 -20.00
N ARG A 169 12.99 -10.56 -20.69
CA ARG A 169 12.97 -9.42 -21.63
C ARG A 169 12.15 -8.23 -21.15
N VAL A 170 11.50 -8.32 -19.99
CA VAL A 170 10.72 -7.20 -19.48
C VAL A 170 11.61 -5.98 -19.24
N ASP A 171 11.12 -4.81 -19.64
CA ASP A 171 11.79 -3.56 -19.33
C ASP A 171 11.77 -3.32 -17.82
N GLY A 172 12.90 -2.89 -17.28
CA GLY A 172 13.06 -2.46 -15.91
C GLY A 172 12.99 -0.94 -15.78
N GLU A 173 12.94 -0.47 -14.54
CA GLU A 173 13.17 0.92 -14.19
C GLU A 173 14.16 0.96 -13.01
N ARG A 174 15.13 1.87 -13.09
CA ARG A 174 16.03 2.19 -11.99
C ARG A 174 15.68 3.57 -11.45
N VAL A 175 15.41 3.65 -10.15
CA VAL A 175 15.14 4.92 -9.46
C VAL A 175 16.31 5.26 -8.55
N GLU A 176 17.03 6.33 -8.87
CA GLU A 176 18.18 6.81 -8.11
C GLU A 176 18.06 8.31 -7.91
N ARG A 177 18.12 8.78 -6.65
CA ARG A 177 18.05 10.22 -6.29
C ARG A 177 16.91 10.97 -6.99
N GLY A 178 15.73 10.35 -7.06
CA GLY A 178 14.54 10.92 -7.69
C GLY A 178 14.49 10.81 -9.23
N ARG A 179 15.56 10.35 -9.88
CA ARG A 179 15.62 10.14 -11.32
C ARG A 179 15.20 8.71 -11.66
N VAL A 180 14.30 8.56 -12.65
CA VAL A 180 13.93 7.26 -13.22
C VAL A 180 14.71 7.06 -14.52
N THR A 181 15.44 5.96 -14.60
CA THR A 181 16.13 5.52 -15.81
C THR A 181 15.46 4.25 -16.32
N PRO A 182 14.86 4.26 -17.53
CA PRO A 182 14.32 3.05 -18.12
C PRO A 182 15.47 2.08 -18.46
N LEU A 183 15.30 0.80 -18.14
CA LEU A 183 16.26 -0.26 -18.45
C LEU A 183 15.64 -1.21 -19.46
N LYS A 184 15.96 -1.04 -20.74
CA LYS A 184 15.37 -1.86 -21.81
C LYS A 184 15.82 -3.32 -21.70
N GLY A 185 14.88 -4.25 -21.67
CA GLY A 185 15.16 -5.69 -21.68
C GLY A 185 16.05 -6.17 -20.53
N ALA A 186 16.02 -5.50 -19.38
CA ALA A 186 16.86 -5.84 -18.23
C ALA A 186 16.36 -7.07 -17.46
N GLY A 187 15.15 -7.54 -17.79
CA GLY A 187 14.47 -8.59 -17.05
C GLY A 187 13.91 -8.08 -15.71
N VAL A 188 13.41 -9.01 -14.91
CA VAL A 188 13.01 -8.71 -13.54
C VAL A 188 14.28 -8.57 -12.68
N HIS A 189 14.56 -7.35 -12.22
CA HIS A 189 15.68 -7.06 -11.32
C HIS A 189 15.23 -6.88 -9.88
N SER A 190 16.17 -7.09 -8.95
CA SER A 190 15.93 -6.99 -7.52
C SER A 190 15.49 -5.59 -7.09
N ALA A 191 14.64 -5.53 -6.06
CA ALA A 191 14.35 -4.29 -5.36
C ALA A 191 15.63 -3.67 -4.80
N ARG A 192 15.67 -2.34 -4.83
CA ARG A 192 16.61 -1.55 -4.03
C ARG A 192 16.45 -1.90 -2.56
N ARG A 193 17.58 -1.94 -1.84
CA ARG A 193 17.59 -2.15 -0.39
C ARG A 193 16.97 -0.96 0.33
N ILE A 194 16.23 -1.21 1.39
CA ILE A 194 15.54 -0.15 2.12
C ILE A 194 16.52 0.81 2.81
N GLU A 195 17.69 0.29 3.17
CA GLU A 195 18.81 1.00 3.80
C GLU A 195 19.39 2.07 2.89
N ASP A 196 19.21 1.95 1.58
CA ASP A 196 19.70 2.94 0.63
C ASP A 196 18.83 4.21 0.64
N PHE A 197 17.66 4.21 1.28
CA PHE A 197 16.79 5.38 1.40
C PHE A 197 17.45 6.50 2.22
N ARG A 198 17.46 7.73 1.70
CA ARG A 198 18.19 8.87 2.29
C ARG A 198 17.76 9.25 3.71
N HIS A 199 16.50 9.00 4.07
CA HIS A 199 15.98 9.22 5.42
C HIS A 199 15.92 7.93 6.25
N TYR A 200 16.60 6.86 5.81
CA TYR A 200 16.70 5.62 6.58
C TYR A 200 17.37 5.90 7.93
N ARG A 201 16.67 5.52 9.00
CA ARG A 201 17.16 5.52 10.37
C ARG A 201 16.68 4.22 11.00
N PRO A 202 17.57 3.33 11.48
CA PRO A 202 17.15 2.01 12.01
C PRO A 202 16.02 2.10 13.03
N ALA A 203 16.13 3.03 13.99
CA ALA A 203 15.11 3.25 15.01
C ALA A 203 13.74 3.64 14.42
N LEU A 204 13.71 4.57 13.45
CA LEU A 204 12.45 4.95 12.80
C LEU A 204 11.84 3.78 12.03
N PHE A 205 12.64 3.01 11.31
CA PHE A 205 12.14 1.88 10.53
C PHE A 205 11.65 0.73 11.42
N ALA A 206 12.27 0.53 12.59
CA ALA A 206 11.73 -0.33 13.63
C ALA A 206 10.37 0.17 14.14
N THR A 207 10.21 1.49 14.36
CA THR A 207 8.91 2.08 14.71
C THR A 207 7.87 1.85 13.61
N LEU A 208 8.21 2.06 12.33
CA LEU A 208 7.30 1.81 11.21
C LEU A 208 6.87 0.34 11.14
N ALA A 209 7.78 -0.60 11.39
CA ALA A 209 7.49 -2.03 11.43
C ALA A 209 6.57 -2.41 12.60
N ALA A 210 6.66 -1.66 13.69
CA ALA A 210 5.83 -1.84 14.89
C ALA A 210 4.48 -1.13 14.81
N MET A 211 4.17 -0.35 13.77
CA MET A 211 2.88 0.32 13.64
C MET A 211 1.72 -0.67 13.65
N ARG A 212 0.72 -0.42 14.51
CA ARG A 212 -0.52 -1.20 14.65
C ARG A 212 -1.75 -0.30 14.67
N LEU A 213 -1.64 0.86 15.33
CA LEU A 213 -2.74 1.80 15.50
C LEU A 213 -2.78 2.82 14.36
N THR A 214 -3.99 3.22 13.99
CA THR A 214 -4.23 4.31 13.06
C THR A 214 -4.18 5.66 13.76
N ARG A 215 -4.02 6.73 12.99
CA ARG A 215 -4.04 8.09 13.53
C ARG A 215 -5.37 8.42 14.25
N PRO A 216 -6.56 8.06 13.72
CA PRO A 216 -7.83 8.30 14.43
C PRO A 216 -7.90 7.57 15.78
N GLU A 217 -7.44 6.32 15.88
CA GLU A 217 -7.41 5.57 17.13
C GLU A 217 -6.51 6.24 18.17
N VAL A 218 -5.29 6.61 17.77
CA VAL A 218 -4.35 7.34 18.66
C VAL A 218 -4.97 8.67 19.11
N LYS A 219 -5.53 9.46 18.19
CA LYS A 219 -6.17 10.75 18.50
C LYS A 219 -7.35 10.59 19.46
N ALA A 220 -8.18 9.57 19.29
CA ALA A 220 -9.30 9.31 20.17
C ALA A 220 -8.83 9.08 21.63
N VAL A 221 -7.81 8.24 21.81
CA VAL A 221 -7.23 7.95 23.12
C VAL A 221 -6.62 9.21 23.74
N PHE A 222 -5.88 10.00 22.97
CA PHE A 222 -5.30 11.26 23.45
C PHE A 222 -6.35 12.29 23.90
N ARG A 223 -7.47 12.41 23.19
CA ARG A 223 -8.58 13.29 23.59
C ARG A 223 -9.27 12.80 24.84
N GLU A 224 -9.47 11.50 24.97
CA GLU A 224 -10.07 10.88 26.15
C GLU A 224 -9.19 11.07 27.40
N GLU A 225 -7.90 10.79 27.30
CA GLU A 225 -6.99 10.78 28.45
C GLU A 225 -6.42 12.18 28.77
N LEU A 226 -6.13 12.99 27.75
CA LEU A 226 -5.42 14.28 27.88
C LEU A 226 -6.20 15.47 27.32
N GLY A 227 -7.41 15.30 26.79
CA GLY A 227 -8.23 16.43 26.29
C GLY A 227 -7.64 17.20 25.11
N ARG A 228 -6.66 16.63 24.38
CA ARG A 228 -6.02 17.25 23.22
C ARG A 228 -5.58 16.22 22.19
N ASP A 229 -5.21 16.66 20.98
CA ASP A 229 -4.54 15.80 20.00
C ASP A 229 -3.04 15.61 20.36
N PRO A 230 -2.41 14.49 19.96
CA PRO A 230 -0.96 14.32 20.02
C PRO A 230 -0.28 15.27 19.04
N SER A 231 0.98 15.63 19.33
CA SER A 231 1.80 16.42 18.41
C SER A 231 2.02 15.64 17.10
N PRO A 232 1.91 16.27 15.92
CA PRO A 232 2.08 15.60 14.62
C PRO A 232 3.40 14.82 14.50
N GLU A 233 4.50 15.32 15.04
CA GLU A 233 5.82 14.68 14.95
C GLU A 233 5.95 13.37 15.73
N ASN A 234 5.15 13.18 16.79
CA ASN A 234 5.20 11.99 17.65
C ASN A 234 4.15 10.94 17.28
N LEU A 235 3.26 11.27 16.36
CA LEU A 235 2.09 10.46 16.07
C LEU A 235 2.49 9.06 15.55
N VAL A 236 3.55 8.96 14.75
CA VAL A 236 4.12 7.67 14.30
C VAL A 236 4.58 6.79 15.47
N ASN A 237 5.13 7.37 16.53
CA ASN A 237 5.57 6.61 17.71
C ASN A 237 4.36 6.01 18.44
N PHE A 238 3.29 6.79 18.63
CA PHE A 238 2.07 6.29 19.26
C PHE A 238 1.31 5.28 18.37
N GLN A 239 1.43 5.39 17.05
CA GLN A 239 0.90 4.37 16.14
C GLN A 239 1.61 3.01 16.30
N ALA A 240 2.85 3.02 16.81
CA ALA A 240 3.62 1.81 17.11
C ALA A 240 3.35 1.21 18.51
N SER A 241 2.41 1.77 19.28
CA SER A 241 1.93 1.13 20.50
C SER A 241 1.28 -0.22 20.17
N ALA A 242 1.52 -1.23 21.02
CA ALA A 242 1.08 -2.59 20.78
C ALA A 242 -0.45 -2.74 20.73
N SER A 243 -1.18 -1.90 21.48
CA SER A 243 -2.64 -1.85 21.52
C SER A 243 -3.13 -0.50 22.04
N ILE A 244 -4.42 -0.24 21.88
CA ILE A 244 -5.11 0.92 22.50
C ILE A 244 -4.93 0.93 24.02
N ASP A 245 -5.05 -0.23 24.67
CA ASP A 245 -4.90 -0.34 26.14
C ASP A 245 -3.48 -0.06 26.61
N THR A 246 -2.48 -0.48 25.82
CA THR A 246 -1.08 -0.16 26.09
C THR A 246 -0.86 1.35 25.99
N LEU A 247 -1.36 1.97 24.90
CA LEU A 247 -1.29 3.42 24.73
C LEU A 247 -1.97 4.17 25.90
N ARG A 248 -3.18 3.78 26.30
CA ARG A 248 -3.87 4.38 27.46
C ARG A 248 -3.04 4.27 28.74
N ARG A 249 -2.51 3.08 29.02
CA ARG A 249 -1.67 2.84 30.21
C ARG A 249 -0.44 3.75 30.20
N ASP A 250 0.23 3.85 29.06
CA ASP A 250 1.43 4.67 28.91
C ASP A 250 1.10 6.17 29.08
N LEU A 251 -0.03 6.64 28.55
CA LEU A 251 -0.48 8.03 28.75
C LEU A 251 -0.83 8.32 30.21
N ARG A 252 -1.55 7.43 30.89
CA ARG A 252 -1.90 7.60 32.31
C ARG A 252 -0.68 7.59 33.24
N ALA A 253 0.38 6.90 32.84
CA ALA A 253 1.66 6.89 33.54
C ALA A 253 2.54 8.12 33.22
N SER A 254 2.16 8.96 32.24
CA SER A 254 2.94 10.13 31.86
C SER A 254 2.82 11.27 32.89
N GLN A 255 3.88 12.07 33.02
CA GLN A 255 3.88 13.23 33.91
C GLN A 255 2.78 14.22 33.55
N GLU A 256 2.50 14.44 32.26
CA GLU A 256 1.44 15.33 31.82
C GLU A 256 0.06 14.90 32.34
N TYR A 257 -0.22 13.60 32.34
CA TYR A 257 -1.49 13.10 32.89
C TYR A 257 -1.57 13.33 34.39
N ILE A 258 -0.50 13.01 35.13
CA ILE A 258 -0.41 13.18 36.58
C ILE A 258 -0.62 14.66 36.96
N ASP A 259 0.06 15.58 36.27
CA ASP A 259 -0.05 17.02 36.50
C ASP A 259 -1.48 17.52 36.26
N ARG A 260 -2.16 17.01 35.23
CA ARG A 260 -3.55 17.37 34.93
C ARG A 260 -4.56 16.84 35.93
N GLN A 261 -4.36 15.63 36.46
CA GLN A 261 -5.23 15.11 37.50
C GLN A 261 -4.99 15.83 38.84
N GLY A 262 -3.75 16.19 39.15
CA GLY A 262 -3.43 17.00 40.34
C GLY A 262 -3.93 18.44 40.28
N ALA A 263 -4.09 18.99 39.07
CA ALA A 263 -4.63 20.34 38.85
C ALA A 263 -6.18 20.40 38.85
N ARG A 264 -6.88 19.26 38.81
CA ARG A 264 -8.32 19.21 39.06
C ARG A 264 -8.56 19.24 40.56
N ASP A 265 -8.74 20.44 41.10
CA ASP A 265 -8.96 20.70 42.52
C ASP A 265 -10.20 19.91 43.02
N PRO A 266 -10.13 19.15 44.14
CA PRO A 266 -11.25 18.35 44.65
C PRO A 266 -12.50 19.14 45.09
N ASP A 267 -12.49 20.48 45.05
CA ASP A 267 -13.64 21.31 45.42
C ASP A 267 -14.60 21.62 44.25
N ASP A 268 -14.29 21.23 43.00
CA ASP A 268 -15.20 21.38 41.84
C ASP A 268 -16.42 20.42 41.85
N ASP A 269 -16.53 19.52 42.85
CA ASP A 269 -17.64 18.55 42.99
C ASP A 269 -18.62 18.88 44.14
N LYS A 270 -18.52 20.08 44.77
CA LYS A 270 -19.40 20.48 45.89
C LYS A 270 -20.53 21.47 45.54
N GLY A 271 -20.76 21.79 44.27
CA GLY A 271 -21.73 22.82 43.86
C GLY A 271 -22.97 22.27 43.17
N GLY A 272 -23.90 21.64 43.89
CA GLY A 272 -25.18 21.22 43.28
C GLY A 272 -26.15 20.46 44.17
N THR A 273 -26.58 21.05 45.28
CA THR A 273 -27.85 20.72 45.95
C THR A 273 -28.77 21.92 45.96
#